data_AF-A0A3E0KJI4-F1
#
_entry.id   AF-A0A3E0KJI4-F1
#
_cell.length_a   1.000
_cell.length_b   1.000
_cell.length_c   1.000
_cell.angle_alpha   90.00
_cell.angle_beta   90.00
_cell.angle_gamma   90.00
#
_symmetry.space_group_name_H-M   'P 1'
#
loop_
_entity.id
_entity.type
_entity.pdbx_description
1 polymer ?
#
loop_
_entity_poly.entity_id
_entity_poly.type
_entity_poly.pdbx_seq_one_letter_code
_entity_poly.pdbx_strand_id
1 'polypeptide(L)'
;RSPIWVGGGVVFGPKPRDYRQSMPKKARRAAMRSALSAKVRDGELIVVDALTLPEPKTKRMAAVLTNLSAERKPLIVLAERDRNVELSARNLPGATTMQAQDLNVYQVLAHHKLVMTKDAVAKLEEALG
;
A
#
# COMPACT_ATOMS: atom_id res chain seq x y z
N ARG A 1 -46.53 -6.37 -9.01
CA ARG A 1 -46.21 -6.56 -10.44
C ARG A 1 -45.55 -7.92 -10.59
N SER A 2 -46.13 -8.85 -11.35
CA SER A 2 -45.58 -10.22 -11.47
C SER A 2 -44.24 -10.21 -12.19
N PRO A 3 -43.27 -11.04 -11.77
CA PRO A 3 -41.93 -11.14 -12.37
C PRO A 3 -41.91 -11.69 -13.80
N ILE A 4 -43.02 -12.27 -14.26
CA ILE A 4 -43.14 -12.87 -15.60
C ILE A 4 -43.33 -11.79 -16.68
N TRP A 5 -43.80 -10.60 -16.30
CA TRP A 5 -44.09 -9.51 -17.23
C TRP A 5 -42.88 -8.58 -17.39
N VAL A 6 -42.73 -7.99 -18.58
CA VAL A 6 -41.76 -6.92 -18.82
C VAL A 6 -42.08 -5.73 -17.91
N GLY A 7 -41.12 -5.29 -17.10
CA GLY A 7 -41.33 -4.28 -16.04
C GLY A 7 -41.91 -4.83 -14.73
N GLY A 8 -41.92 -6.15 -14.58
CA GLY A 8 -42.21 -6.89 -13.34
C GLY A 8 -41.09 -6.81 -12.29
N GLY A 9 -41.34 -7.35 -11.10
CA GLY A 9 -40.31 -7.45 -10.04
C GLY A 9 -39.26 -8.53 -10.34
N VAL A 10 -38.09 -8.46 -9.71
CA VAL A 10 -37.03 -9.48 -9.83
C VAL A 10 -37.12 -10.45 -8.64
N VAL A 11 -37.32 -11.75 -8.89
CA VAL A 11 -37.58 -12.77 -7.84
C VAL A 11 -36.39 -12.96 -6.89
N PHE A 12 -35.17 -12.97 -7.41
CA PHE A 12 -33.94 -13.08 -6.62
C PHE A 12 -33.01 -11.90 -6.88
N GLY A 13 -33.50 -10.69 -6.62
CA GLY A 13 -32.67 -9.49 -6.66
C GLY A 13 -31.53 -9.55 -5.63
N PRO A 14 -30.42 -8.82 -5.85
CA PRO A 14 -29.34 -8.76 -4.89
C PRO A 14 -29.83 -8.19 -3.57
N LYS A 15 -29.54 -8.90 -2.47
CA LYS A 15 -29.79 -8.43 -1.10
C LYS A 15 -28.51 -7.84 -0.53
N PRO A 16 -28.56 -6.70 0.18
CA PRO A 16 -27.41 -6.20 0.90
C PRO A 16 -26.88 -7.27 1.87
N ARG A 17 -25.59 -7.56 1.79
CA ARG A 17 -24.90 -8.48 2.71
C ARG A 17 -23.47 -8.03 2.93
N ASP A 18 -22.94 -8.34 4.10
CA ASP A 18 -21.52 -8.15 4.41
C ASP A 18 -20.72 -9.38 3.93
N TYR A 19 -19.62 -9.14 3.22
CA TYR A 19 -18.71 -10.17 2.72
C TYR A 19 -17.40 -10.24 3.52
N ARG A 20 -17.27 -9.49 4.62
CA ARG A 20 -16.07 -9.50 5.47
C ARG A 20 -15.86 -10.88 6.09
N GLN A 21 -14.63 -11.37 6.00
CA GLN A 21 -14.17 -12.58 6.68
C GLN A 21 -12.94 -12.24 7.52
N SER A 22 -12.94 -12.66 8.78
CA SER A 22 -11.80 -12.44 9.68
C SER A 22 -10.80 -13.58 9.60
N MET A 23 -9.51 -13.26 9.70
CA MET A 23 -8.42 -14.22 9.78
C MET A 23 -7.73 -14.16 11.15
N PRO A 24 -7.14 -15.27 11.64
CA PRO A 24 -6.33 -15.26 12.85
C PRO A 24 -5.16 -14.26 12.77
N LYS A 25 -4.84 -13.60 13.90
CA LYS A 25 -3.75 -12.62 13.98
C LYS A 25 -2.40 -13.20 13.52
N LYS A 26 -2.10 -14.44 13.89
CA LYS A 26 -0.86 -15.15 13.52
C LYS A 26 -0.77 -15.36 12.00
N ALA A 27 -1.86 -15.77 11.36
CA ALA A 27 -1.91 -15.96 9.92
C ALA A 27 -1.69 -14.64 9.15
N ARG A 28 -2.28 -13.53 9.63
CA ARG A 28 -2.04 -12.19 9.04
C ARG A 28 -0.58 -11.76 9.14
N ARG A 29 0.08 -11.98 10.28
CA ARG A 29 1.52 -11.70 10.46
C ARG A 29 2.38 -12.56 9.53
N ALA A 30 2.06 -13.85 9.41
CA ALA A 30 2.78 -14.75 8.50
C ALA A 30 2.65 -14.32 7.03
N ALA A 31 1.44 -13.90 6.61
CA ALA A 31 1.21 -13.38 5.27
C ALA A 31 2.02 -12.10 4.98
N MET A 32 2.10 -11.19 5.95
CA MET A 32 2.93 -9.98 5.83
C MET A 32 4.42 -10.32 5.67
N ARG A 33 4.96 -11.18 6.54
CA ARG A 33 6.36 -11.62 6.46
C ARG A 33 6.66 -12.30 5.12
N SER A 34 5.74 -13.14 4.64
CA SER A 34 5.87 -13.82 3.34
C SER A 34 5.86 -12.83 2.17
N ALA A 35 4.95 -11.84 2.17
CA ALA A 35 4.87 -10.84 1.12
C ALA A 35 6.15 -9.97 1.05
N LEU A 36 6.66 -9.53 2.21
CA LEU A 36 7.90 -8.76 2.27
C LEU A 36 9.12 -9.59 1.85
N SER A 37 9.19 -10.86 2.26
CA SER A 37 10.25 -11.77 1.83
C SER A 37 10.24 -11.98 0.32
N ALA A 38 9.05 -12.09 -0.30
CA ALA A 38 8.93 -12.15 -1.76
C ALA A 38 9.46 -10.88 -2.42
N LYS A 39 9.10 -9.69 -1.91
CA LYS A 39 9.60 -8.41 -2.43
C LYS A 39 11.12 -8.26 -2.34
N VAL A 40 11.72 -8.74 -1.26
CA VAL A 40 13.18 -8.75 -1.12
C VAL A 40 13.81 -9.71 -2.12
N ARG A 41 13.28 -10.94 -2.24
CA ARG A 41 13.77 -11.94 -3.18
C ARG A 41 13.74 -11.45 -4.63
N ASP A 42 12.72 -10.71 -4.99
CA ASP A 42 12.53 -10.21 -6.36
C ASP A 42 13.26 -8.86 -6.60
N GLY A 43 14.03 -8.37 -5.62
CA GLY A 43 14.76 -7.10 -5.72
C GLY A 43 13.85 -5.87 -5.83
N GLU A 44 12.64 -5.98 -5.29
CA GLU A 44 11.59 -4.97 -5.38
C GLU A 44 11.52 -4.05 -4.15
N LEU A 45 12.25 -4.39 -3.08
CA LEU A 45 12.36 -3.59 -1.87
C LEU A 45 13.62 -2.72 -1.92
N ILE A 46 13.44 -1.42 -1.66
CA ILE A 46 14.49 -0.41 -1.64
C ILE A 46 14.45 0.28 -0.28
N VAL A 47 15.58 0.27 0.43
CA VAL A 47 15.73 0.98 1.71
C VAL A 47 16.50 2.27 1.48
N VAL A 48 15.98 3.37 2.02
CA VAL A 48 16.65 4.68 2.03
C VAL A 48 16.92 5.10 3.47
N ASP A 49 18.02 5.80 3.73
CA ASP A 49 18.34 6.25 5.09
C ASP A 49 17.30 7.24 5.61
N ALA A 50 17.05 8.30 4.85
CA ALA A 50 16.04 9.31 5.17
C ALA A 50 15.39 9.85 3.89
N LEU A 51 14.09 10.15 3.98
CA LEU A 51 13.34 10.78 2.91
C LEU A 51 12.70 12.06 3.44
N THR A 52 13.38 13.19 3.27
CA THR A 52 12.88 14.51 3.66
C THR A 52 12.82 15.44 2.46
N LEU A 53 11.73 16.19 2.35
CA LEU A 53 11.54 17.20 1.31
C LEU A 53 11.36 18.57 1.97
N PRO A 54 12.20 19.58 1.65
CA PRO A 54 12.08 20.91 2.24
C PRO A 54 10.81 21.65 1.75
N GLU A 55 10.32 21.31 0.56
CA GLU A 55 9.10 21.86 -0.03
C GLU A 55 8.26 20.73 -0.63
N PRO A 56 6.92 20.79 -0.56
CA PRO A 56 6.04 19.81 -1.17
C PRO A 56 6.00 19.96 -2.71
N LYS A 57 7.02 19.43 -3.40
CA LYS A 57 7.16 19.50 -4.86
C LYS A 57 7.16 18.12 -5.50
N THR A 58 6.11 17.84 -6.28
CA THR A 58 5.92 16.59 -7.04
C THR A 58 7.07 16.28 -8.01
N LYS A 59 7.63 17.31 -8.67
CA LYS A 59 8.77 17.16 -9.58
C LYS A 59 10.01 16.60 -8.87
N ARG A 60 10.25 17.02 -7.62
CA ARG A 60 11.37 16.50 -6.82
C ARG A 60 11.12 15.04 -6.42
N MET A 61 9.89 14.72 -6.02
CA MET A 61 9.52 13.32 -5.71
C MET A 61 9.64 12.41 -6.93
N ALA A 62 9.19 12.85 -8.10
CA ALA A 62 9.33 12.09 -9.34
C ALA A 62 10.81 11.81 -9.66
N ALA A 63 11.68 12.82 -9.53
CA ALA A 63 13.12 12.64 -9.73
C ALA A 63 13.73 11.62 -8.75
N VAL A 64 13.32 11.66 -7.47
CA VAL A 64 13.76 10.67 -6.46
C VAL A 64 13.32 9.26 -6.87
N LEU A 65 12.05 9.07 -7.28
CA LEU A 65 11.54 7.77 -7.69
C LEU A 65 12.22 7.23 -8.95
N THR A 66 12.51 8.10 -9.93
CA THR A 66 13.30 7.73 -11.13
C THR A 66 14.71 7.31 -10.75
N ASN A 67 15.39 8.06 -9.87
CA ASN A 67 16.74 7.71 -9.41
C ASN A 67 16.77 6.37 -8.66
N LEU A 68 15.68 6.02 -7.96
CA LEU A 68 15.51 4.75 -7.28
C LEU A 68 14.96 3.63 -8.20
N SER A 69 14.78 3.88 -9.50
CA SER A 69 14.16 2.93 -10.44
C SER A 69 12.79 2.41 -9.97
N ALA A 70 12.02 3.29 -9.31
CA ALA A 70 10.74 3.00 -8.65
C ALA A 70 9.56 3.73 -9.31
N GLU A 71 9.51 3.77 -10.64
CA GLU A 71 8.49 4.52 -11.39
C GLU A 71 7.14 3.78 -11.48
N ARG A 72 7.18 2.45 -11.51
CA ARG A 72 5.98 1.62 -11.68
C ARG A 72 5.33 1.34 -10.33
N LYS A 73 4.20 2.01 -10.07
CA LYS A 73 3.38 1.85 -8.85
C LYS A 73 4.21 1.70 -7.55
N PRO A 74 4.94 2.74 -7.12
CA PRO A 74 5.72 2.69 -5.90
C PRO A 74 4.86 2.81 -4.65
N LEU A 75 5.15 1.99 -3.65
CA LEU A 75 4.66 2.16 -2.28
C LEU A 75 5.77 2.79 -1.44
N ILE A 76 5.54 4.01 -0.96
CA ILE A 76 6.45 4.74 -0.08
C ILE A 76 5.98 4.51 1.36
N VAL A 77 6.81 3.91 2.19
CA VAL A 77 6.52 3.64 3.60
C VAL A 77 7.40 4.50 4.49
N LEU A 78 6.74 5.28 5.35
CA LEU A 78 7.39 6.16 6.31
C LEU A 78 7.19 5.67 7.75
N ALA A 79 8.16 5.96 8.61
CA ALA A 79 8.06 5.67 10.04
C ALA A 79 7.02 6.57 10.73
N GLU A 80 6.94 7.82 10.28
CA GLU A 80 6.03 8.84 10.76
C GLU A 80 5.46 9.65 9.61
N ARG A 81 4.44 10.43 9.91
CA ARG A 81 3.72 11.20 8.92
C ARG A 81 4.54 12.41 8.49
N ASP A 82 5.04 12.41 7.25
CA ASP A 82 5.65 13.58 6.63
C ASP A 82 4.70 14.18 5.60
N ARG A 83 4.14 15.34 5.93
CA ARG A 83 3.18 16.07 5.07
C ARG A 83 3.81 16.45 3.73
N ASN A 84 5.09 16.81 3.69
CA ASN A 84 5.73 17.23 2.46
C ASN A 84 5.90 16.05 1.51
N VAL A 85 6.27 14.88 2.04
CA VAL A 85 6.37 13.62 1.27
C VAL A 85 4.98 13.18 0.78
N GLU A 86 3.97 13.14 1.65
CA GLU A 86 2.59 12.79 1.29
C GLU A 86 2.04 13.70 0.17
N LEU A 87 2.17 15.02 0.33
CA LEU A 87 1.68 15.98 -0.67
C LEU A 87 2.45 15.88 -2.00
N SER A 88 3.74 15.58 -1.95
CA SER A 88 4.57 15.46 -3.16
C SER A 88 4.31 14.17 -3.92
N ALA A 89 3.93 13.08 -3.24
CA ALA A 89 3.68 11.78 -3.85
C ALA A 89 2.23 11.60 -4.32
N ARG A 90 1.23 12.19 -3.63
CA ARG A 90 -0.20 11.95 -3.89
C ARG A 90 -0.64 12.21 -5.33
N ASN A 91 -0.01 13.15 -6.04
CA ASN A 91 -0.37 13.48 -7.42
C ASN A 91 0.35 12.62 -8.46
N LEU A 92 1.28 11.74 -8.06
CA LEU A 92 2.00 10.86 -8.97
C LEU A 92 1.15 9.60 -9.26
N PRO A 93 0.97 9.24 -10.53
CA PRO A 93 0.09 8.13 -10.90
C PRO A 93 0.64 6.81 -10.35
N GLY A 94 -0.18 6.11 -9.56
CA GLY A 94 0.16 4.81 -8.97
C GLY A 94 1.10 4.86 -7.78
N ALA A 95 1.59 6.04 -7.39
CA ALA A 95 2.36 6.19 -6.16
C ALA A 95 1.40 6.24 -4.96
N THR A 96 1.70 5.47 -3.93
CA THR A 96 0.95 5.50 -2.67
C THR A 96 1.93 5.72 -1.52
N THR A 97 1.56 6.60 -0.58
CA THR A 97 2.30 6.80 0.67
C THR A 97 1.52 6.16 1.83
N MET A 98 2.21 5.44 2.69
CA MET A 98 1.65 4.85 3.91
C MET A 98 2.62 4.95 5.07
N GLN A 99 2.10 4.86 6.28
CA GLN A 99 2.92 4.70 7.47
C GLN A 99 3.18 3.23 7.73
N ALA A 100 4.30 2.92 8.41
CA ALA A 100 4.65 1.55 8.77
C ALA A 100 3.53 0.85 9.57
N GLN A 101 2.81 1.58 10.42
CA GLN A 101 1.70 1.06 11.23
C GLN A 101 0.44 0.69 10.42
N ASP A 102 0.22 1.36 9.29
CA ASP A 102 -0.96 1.16 8.44
C ASP A 102 -0.69 0.14 7.30
N LEU A 103 0.52 -0.41 7.25
CA LEU A 103 0.93 -1.31 6.19
C LEU A 103 0.07 -2.59 6.20
N ASN A 104 -0.46 -2.94 5.03
CA ASN A 104 -1.26 -4.15 4.86
C ASN A 104 -0.72 -5.01 3.71
N VAL A 105 -1.06 -6.31 3.75
CA VAL A 105 -0.55 -7.30 2.79
C VAL A 105 -0.97 -6.98 1.36
N TYR A 106 -2.19 -6.46 1.17
CA TYR A 106 -2.70 -6.09 -0.14
C TYR A 106 -1.84 -5.00 -0.78
N GLN A 107 -1.50 -3.96 -0.03
CA GLN A 107 -0.71 -2.84 -0.55
C GLN A 107 0.71 -3.28 -0.91
N VAL A 108 1.33 -4.15 -0.10
CA VAL A 108 2.63 -4.73 -0.42
C VAL A 108 2.60 -5.51 -1.74
N LEU A 109 1.55 -6.28 -2.00
CA LEU A 109 1.43 -7.08 -3.22
C LEU A 109 0.96 -6.28 -4.44
N ALA A 110 0.11 -5.27 -4.25
CA ALA A 110 -0.48 -4.48 -5.33
C ALA A 110 0.51 -3.50 -5.98
N HIS A 111 1.57 -3.12 -5.24
CA HIS A 111 2.62 -2.22 -5.71
C HIS A 111 3.81 -3.03 -6.22
N HIS A 112 4.51 -2.53 -7.24
CA HIS A 112 5.67 -3.24 -7.77
C HIS A 112 6.89 -2.98 -6.90
N LYS A 113 7.24 -1.72 -6.67
CA LYS A 113 8.40 -1.35 -5.85
C LYS A 113 7.96 -0.85 -4.47
N LEU A 114 8.69 -1.26 -3.44
CA LEU A 114 8.50 -0.84 -2.07
C LEU A 114 9.70 0.02 -1.65
N VAL A 115 9.47 1.29 -1.33
CA VAL A 115 10.50 2.23 -0.86
C VAL A 115 10.24 2.48 0.62
N MET A 116 11.17 2.08 1.48
CA MET A 116 11.05 2.23 2.94
C MET A 116 12.20 3.06 3.49
N THR A 117 11.91 3.92 4.49
CA THR A 117 12.98 4.51 5.29
C THR A 117 13.54 3.50 6.27
N LYS A 118 14.81 3.65 6.67
CA LYS A 118 15.44 2.79 7.68
C LYS A 118 14.62 2.74 8.99
N ASP A 119 14.11 3.89 9.42
CA ASP A 119 13.25 3.98 10.61
C ASP A 119 11.92 3.23 10.42
N ALA A 120 11.38 3.21 9.19
CA ALA A 120 10.14 2.49 8.90
C ALA A 120 10.36 0.97 8.98
N VAL A 121 11.53 0.50 8.55
CA VAL A 121 11.92 -0.91 8.68
C VAL A 121 12.03 -1.30 10.15
N ALA A 122 12.72 -0.51 10.98
CA ALA A 122 12.85 -0.77 12.41
C ALA A 122 11.49 -0.87 13.13
N LYS A 123 10.58 0.09 12.88
CA LYS A 123 9.21 0.05 13.43
C LYS A 123 8.43 -1.19 12.97
N LEU A 124 8.66 -1.63 11.73
CA LEU A 124 8.00 -2.81 11.19
C LEU A 124 8.54 -4.11 11.81
N GLU A 125 9.85 -4.19 12.05
CA GLU A 125 10.50 -5.31 12.74
C GLU A 125 9.96 -5.46 14.16
N GLU A 126 9.79 -4.37 14.91
CA GLU A 126 9.17 -4.41 16.25
C GLU A 126 7.72 -4.92 16.21
N ALA A 127 6.94 -4.53 15.20
CA ALA A 127 5.55 -4.93 15.07
C ALA A 127 5.38 -6.40 14.60
N LEU A 128 6.35 -6.88 13.81
CA LEU A 128 6.35 -8.21 13.22
C LEU A 128 7.22 -9.21 13.96
N GLY A 129 8.07 -8.82 14.91
CA GLY A 129 8.72 -9.69 15.88
C GLY A 129 7.70 -10.47 16.68
#